data_AF-A0A2V6ZUX0-F1
#
_entry.id   AF-A0A2V6ZUX0-F1
#
_cell.length_a   1.000
_cell.length_b   1.000
_cell.length_c   1.000
_cell.angle_alpha   90.00
_cell.angle_beta   90.00
_cell.angle_gamma   90.00
#
_symmetry.space_group_name_H-M   'P 1'
#
loop_
_entity.id
_entity.type
_entity.pdbx_description
1 polymer ?
#
loop_
_entity_poly.entity_id
_entity_poly.type
_entity_poly.pdbx_seq_one_letter_code
_entity_poly.pdbx_strand_id
1 'polypeptide(L)'
;FALPGGDPVKGRQVFVELECYKCHTIQGETFPASGGDAKNVGPELTGMGGQHPAEYFAESILAPNAVILDGPGFTGPDGKSIMPSYADSLSVAQLVDLVAFLQGLTGGGHMHAMAPAEQTTDVYTVRLDYRGGSEHAGHEGHSAGAAPGHLMVFVLDRATGEPVPYLPVSATIRAAGKPAHRVTLAPMVGGQGFHYGANVTLPDGAHTITLRIGPVAVQAMPAVKGRFAKPAKVVFERGA
;
A
#
# COMPACT_ATOMS: atom_id res chain seq x y z
N PHE A 1 -18.83 7.04 -10.48
CA PHE A 1 -19.40 6.21 -9.39
C PHE A 1 -18.20 5.64 -8.64
N ALA A 2 -18.22 5.65 -7.30
CA ALA A 2 -17.12 5.13 -6.49
C ALA A 2 -17.66 4.01 -5.61
N LEU A 3 -16.93 2.90 -5.51
CA LEU A 3 -17.28 1.83 -4.58
C LEU A 3 -17.12 2.34 -3.13
N PRO A 4 -18.05 2.02 -2.22
CA PRO A 4 -17.87 2.33 -0.82
C PRO A 4 -16.70 1.52 -0.24
N GLY A 5 -16.08 2.04 0.81
CA GLY A 5 -15.02 1.31 1.51
C GLY A 5 -15.54 0.02 2.14
N GLY A 6 -14.68 -1.00 2.17
CA GLY A 6 -14.92 -2.27 2.85
C GLY A 6 -13.89 -2.57 3.94
N ASP A 7 -14.06 -3.71 4.60
CA ASP A 7 -13.17 -4.25 5.62
C ASP A 7 -12.17 -5.23 4.99
N PRO A 8 -10.86 -4.88 4.90
CA PRO A 8 -9.86 -5.74 4.28
C PRO A 8 -9.62 -7.06 5.05
N VAL A 9 -9.93 -7.11 6.35
CA VAL A 9 -9.81 -8.35 7.14
C VAL A 9 -10.90 -9.34 6.72
N LYS A 10 -12.13 -8.86 6.55
CA LYS A 10 -13.23 -9.68 5.99
C LYS A 10 -13.00 -10.00 4.53
N GLY A 11 -12.43 -9.08 3.77
CA GLY A 11 -12.05 -9.32 2.37
C GLY A 11 -11.07 -10.47 2.20
N ARG A 12 -10.07 -10.55 3.07
CA ARG A 12 -9.15 -11.69 3.11
C ARG A 12 -9.86 -13.00 3.44
N GLN A 13 -10.87 -12.99 4.31
CA GLN A 13 -11.69 -14.16 4.61
C GLN A 13 -12.47 -14.61 3.37
N VAL A 14 -13.14 -13.67 2.68
CA VAL A 14 -13.86 -13.95 1.42
C VAL A 14 -12.91 -14.52 0.36
N PHE A 15 -11.68 -13.98 0.23
CA PHE A 15 -10.67 -14.49 -0.70
C PHE A 15 -10.31 -15.97 -0.44
N VAL A 16 -10.28 -16.39 0.84
CA VAL A 16 -10.05 -17.78 1.24
C VAL A 16 -11.30 -18.63 1.04
N GLU A 17 -12.48 -18.15 1.43
CA GLU A 17 -13.76 -18.86 1.29
C GLU A 17 -14.10 -19.17 -0.17
N LEU A 18 -13.80 -18.24 -1.08
CA LEU A 18 -13.96 -18.43 -2.52
C LEU A 18 -12.77 -19.16 -3.18
N GLU A 19 -11.77 -19.55 -2.38
CA GLU A 19 -10.57 -20.26 -2.82
C GLU A 19 -9.80 -19.53 -3.94
N CYS A 20 -9.83 -18.20 -3.97
CA CYS A 20 -9.13 -17.39 -4.97
C CYS A 20 -7.62 -17.68 -4.99
N TYR A 21 -7.05 -18.08 -3.86
CA TYR A 21 -5.66 -18.51 -3.68
C TYR A 21 -5.26 -19.76 -4.49
N LYS A 22 -6.22 -20.50 -5.07
CA LYS A 22 -5.92 -21.63 -5.96
C LYS A 22 -5.37 -21.19 -7.31
N CYS A 23 -5.74 -19.99 -7.77
CA CYS A 23 -5.30 -19.46 -9.06
C CYS A 23 -4.37 -18.25 -8.89
N HIS A 24 -4.60 -17.43 -7.87
CA HIS A 24 -3.88 -16.19 -7.66
C HIS A 24 -2.84 -16.32 -6.54
N THR A 25 -1.59 -16.03 -6.85
CA THR A 25 -0.51 -15.93 -5.87
C THR A 25 -0.46 -14.51 -5.30
N ILE A 26 -0.18 -14.41 -3.99
CA ILE A 26 0.15 -13.17 -3.28
C ILE A 26 1.39 -13.47 -2.42
N GLN A 27 2.51 -12.82 -2.71
CA GLN A 27 3.75 -12.95 -1.96
C GLN A 27 3.60 -12.34 -0.57
N GLY A 28 4.16 -13.03 0.44
CA GLY A 28 4.08 -12.62 1.83
C GLY A 28 2.76 -12.98 2.53
N GLU A 29 1.75 -13.43 1.79
CA GLU A 29 0.53 -14.00 2.36
C GLU A 29 0.64 -15.53 2.50
N THR A 30 0.02 -16.06 3.54
CA THR A 30 -0.07 -17.51 3.76
C THR A 30 -1.53 -17.95 3.65
N PHE A 31 -1.80 -18.83 2.68
CA PHE A 31 -3.10 -19.44 2.44
C PHE A 31 -3.01 -20.97 2.62
N PRO A 32 -4.15 -21.66 2.78
CA PRO A 32 -4.15 -23.13 2.77
C PRO A 32 -3.44 -23.67 1.54
N ALA A 33 -2.74 -24.80 1.68
CA ALA A 33 -2.06 -25.42 0.57
C ALA A 33 -3.06 -25.71 -0.56
N SER A 34 -2.91 -24.99 -1.68
CA SER A 34 -3.68 -25.21 -2.89
C SER A 34 -3.03 -26.34 -3.69
N GLY A 35 -3.79 -27.39 -3.99
CA GLY A 35 -3.42 -28.38 -5.01
C GLY A 35 -3.61 -27.84 -6.43
N GLY A 36 -3.29 -26.55 -6.66
CA GLY A 36 -3.53 -25.88 -7.93
C GLY A 36 -2.74 -26.53 -9.06
N ASP A 37 -3.43 -26.93 -10.12
CA ASP A 37 -2.79 -27.41 -11.35
C ASP A 37 -2.01 -26.27 -12.00
N ALA A 38 -0.75 -26.51 -12.37
CA ALA A 38 0.10 -25.56 -13.10
C ALA A 38 -0.49 -25.09 -14.46
N LYS A 39 -1.64 -25.63 -14.86
CA LYS A 39 -2.38 -25.30 -16.10
C LYS A 39 -3.47 -24.25 -15.90
N ASN A 40 -3.88 -23.95 -14.67
CA ASN A 40 -4.96 -23.00 -14.36
C ASN A 40 -4.44 -21.98 -13.34
N VAL A 41 -3.74 -20.97 -13.85
CA VAL A 41 -3.15 -19.90 -13.04
C VAL A 41 -3.81 -18.58 -13.42
N GLY A 42 -4.05 -17.73 -12.43
CA GLY A 42 -4.47 -16.35 -12.63
C GLY A 42 -3.28 -15.39 -12.54
N PRO A 43 -3.47 -14.11 -12.90
CA PRO A 43 -2.49 -13.07 -12.64
C PRO A 43 -2.04 -13.05 -11.18
N GLU A 44 -0.75 -12.79 -10.98
CA GLU A 44 -0.18 -12.59 -9.67
C GLU A 44 -0.73 -11.26 -9.08
N LEU A 45 -1.16 -11.27 -7.81
CA LEU A 45 -1.90 -10.15 -7.21
C LEU A 45 -1.05 -9.26 -6.29
N THR A 46 0.22 -9.57 -6.10
CA THR A 46 1.16 -8.82 -5.26
C THR A 46 1.39 -7.43 -5.84
N GLY A 47 1.15 -6.41 -5.03
CA GLY A 47 1.33 -5.02 -5.47
C GLY A 47 0.22 -4.48 -6.38
N MET A 48 -0.80 -5.28 -6.74
CA MET A 48 -1.87 -4.85 -7.65
C MET A 48 -2.67 -3.68 -7.10
N GLY A 49 -2.84 -3.56 -5.78
CA GLY A 49 -3.52 -2.43 -5.16
C GLY A 49 -2.85 -1.07 -5.40
N GLY A 50 -1.55 -1.08 -5.72
CA GLY A 50 -0.82 0.13 -6.14
C GLY A 50 -0.94 0.44 -7.64
N GLN A 51 -1.40 -0.52 -8.45
CA GLN A 51 -1.42 -0.45 -9.91
C GLN A 51 -2.82 -0.18 -10.47
N HIS A 52 -3.87 -0.60 -9.75
CA HIS A 52 -5.24 -0.54 -10.23
C HIS A 52 -6.22 0.07 -9.21
N PRO A 53 -7.29 0.75 -9.69
CA PRO A 53 -8.33 1.30 -8.82
C PRO A 53 -9.30 0.21 -8.31
N ALA A 54 -10.14 0.56 -7.33
CA ALA A 54 -11.15 -0.35 -6.74
C ALA A 54 -12.04 -1.00 -7.82
N GLU A 55 -12.45 -0.19 -8.78
CA GLU A 55 -13.39 -0.55 -9.83
C GLU A 55 -12.81 -1.62 -10.76
N TYR A 56 -11.50 -1.62 -10.98
CA TYR A 56 -10.83 -2.64 -11.78
C TYR A 56 -10.96 -4.03 -11.14
N PHE A 57 -10.77 -4.11 -9.81
CA PHE A 57 -10.94 -5.38 -9.08
C PHE A 57 -12.39 -5.83 -9.10
N ALA A 58 -13.33 -4.92 -8.85
CA ALA A 58 -14.75 -5.25 -8.89
C ALA A 58 -15.20 -5.72 -10.27
N GLU A 59 -14.77 -5.06 -11.34
CA GLU A 59 -15.06 -5.47 -12.72
C GLU A 59 -14.43 -6.83 -13.04
N SER A 60 -13.18 -7.07 -12.63
CA SER A 60 -12.52 -8.36 -12.83
C SER A 60 -13.24 -9.51 -12.13
N ILE A 61 -13.80 -9.28 -10.94
CA ILE A 61 -14.52 -10.29 -10.15
C ILE A 61 -15.94 -10.55 -10.69
N LEU A 62 -16.65 -9.50 -11.09
CA LEU A 62 -18.05 -9.60 -11.54
C LEU A 62 -18.14 -9.96 -13.03
N ALA A 63 -17.22 -9.45 -13.84
CA ALA A 63 -17.20 -9.56 -15.29
C ALA A 63 -15.77 -9.87 -15.81
N PRO A 64 -15.19 -11.05 -15.50
CA PRO A 64 -13.81 -11.40 -15.85
C PRO A 64 -13.50 -11.44 -17.36
N ASN A 65 -14.52 -11.32 -18.21
CA ASN A 65 -14.38 -11.22 -19.67
C ASN A 65 -14.57 -9.80 -20.23
N ALA A 66 -14.76 -8.79 -19.36
CA ALA A 66 -14.84 -7.38 -19.77
C ALA A 66 -13.48 -6.87 -20.27
N VAL A 67 -12.40 -7.34 -19.64
CA VAL A 67 -11.01 -7.12 -20.08
C VAL A 67 -10.29 -8.47 -20.03
N ILE A 68 -9.87 -8.96 -21.19
CA ILE A 68 -9.06 -10.19 -21.28
C ILE A 68 -7.60 -9.81 -21.10
N LEU A 69 -6.95 -10.43 -20.12
CA LEU A 69 -5.52 -10.28 -19.90
C LEU A 69 -4.76 -11.36 -20.67
N ASP A 70 -3.75 -10.94 -21.40
CA ASP A 70 -2.82 -11.85 -22.06
C ASP A 70 -1.81 -12.41 -21.04
N GLY A 71 -1.73 -13.73 -20.93
CA GLY A 71 -0.76 -14.38 -20.06
C GLY A 71 -0.87 -15.91 -20.10
N PRO A 72 0.23 -16.64 -19.86
CA PRO A 72 0.20 -18.10 -19.87
C PRO A 72 -0.80 -18.64 -18.83
N GLY A 73 -1.84 -19.32 -19.30
CA GLY A 73 -2.83 -19.98 -18.43
C GLY A 73 -3.99 -19.10 -17.96
N PHE A 74 -4.04 -17.81 -18.33
CA PHE A 74 -5.13 -16.90 -17.90
C PHE A 74 -6.42 -17.12 -18.69
N THR A 75 -6.31 -17.69 -19.90
CA THR A 75 -7.42 -17.89 -20.82
C THR A 75 -7.58 -19.36 -21.23
N GLY A 76 -8.82 -19.76 -21.45
CA GLY A 76 -9.19 -21.07 -21.97
C GLY A 76 -9.03 -21.17 -23.49
N PRO A 77 -9.25 -22.36 -24.08
CA PRO A 77 -9.20 -22.57 -25.53
C PRO A 77 -10.20 -21.72 -26.34
N ASP A 78 -11.24 -21.20 -25.69
CA ASP A 78 -12.24 -20.31 -26.25
C ASP A 78 -11.84 -18.82 -26.20
N GLY A 79 -10.64 -18.52 -25.72
CA GLY A 79 -10.10 -17.16 -25.60
C GLY A 79 -10.70 -16.34 -24.46
N LYS A 80 -11.51 -16.96 -23.59
CA LYS A 80 -12.10 -16.31 -22.42
C LYS A 80 -11.25 -16.50 -21.18
N SER A 81 -11.39 -15.60 -20.22
CA SER A 81 -10.77 -15.75 -18.91
C SER A 81 -11.21 -17.05 -18.24
N ILE A 82 -10.26 -17.79 -17.66
CA ILE A 82 -10.56 -18.97 -16.84
C ILE A 82 -11.13 -18.59 -15.47
N MET A 83 -11.03 -17.31 -15.07
CA MET A 83 -11.61 -16.82 -13.84
C MET A 83 -13.14 -16.87 -13.95
N PRO A 84 -13.83 -17.56 -13.03
CA PRO A 84 -15.29 -17.57 -13.02
C PRO A 84 -15.83 -16.19 -12.64
N SER A 85 -17.03 -15.86 -13.12
CA SER A 85 -17.76 -14.69 -12.61
C SER A 85 -18.33 -15.01 -11.24
N TYR A 86 -18.24 -14.05 -10.32
CA TYR A 86 -18.84 -14.13 -8.99
C TYR A 86 -20.07 -13.22 -8.81
N ALA A 87 -20.63 -12.70 -9.91
CA ALA A 87 -21.73 -11.74 -9.86
C ALA A 87 -22.97 -12.25 -9.11
N ASP A 88 -23.25 -13.56 -9.21
CA ASP A 88 -24.39 -14.21 -8.55
C ASP A 88 -24.03 -14.87 -7.20
N SER A 89 -22.74 -14.84 -6.82
CA SER A 89 -22.20 -15.55 -5.65
C SER A 89 -21.81 -14.63 -4.50
N LEU A 90 -21.66 -13.33 -4.79
CA LEU A 90 -21.23 -12.32 -3.82
C LEU A 90 -22.38 -11.40 -3.41
N SER A 91 -22.56 -11.19 -2.11
CA SER A 91 -23.28 -10.02 -1.63
C SER A 91 -22.47 -8.74 -1.90
N VAL A 92 -23.16 -7.60 -1.93
CA VAL A 92 -22.50 -6.29 -2.06
C VAL A 92 -21.45 -6.07 -0.98
N ALA A 93 -21.73 -6.49 0.26
CA ALA A 93 -20.79 -6.39 1.39
C ALA A 93 -19.52 -7.23 1.16
N GLN A 94 -19.67 -8.49 0.75
CA GLN A 94 -18.52 -9.35 0.47
C GLN A 94 -17.69 -8.84 -0.70
N LEU A 95 -18.32 -8.28 -1.73
CA LEU A 95 -17.61 -7.66 -2.86
C LEU A 95 -16.76 -6.48 -2.39
N VAL A 96 -17.32 -5.53 -1.64
CA VAL A 96 -16.58 -4.32 -1.22
C VAL A 96 -15.49 -4.65 -0.20
N ASP A 97 -15.71 -5.63 0.68
CA ASP A 97 -14.69 -6.14 1.60
C ASP A 97 -13.54 -6.81 0.82
N LEU A 98 -13.85 -7.68 -0.15
CA LEU A 98 -12.87 -8.34 -1.01
C LEU A 98 -12.05 -7.34 -1.84
N VAL A 99 -12.71 -6.34 -2.42
CA VAL A 99 -12.02 -5.25 -3.14
C VAL A 99 -11.11 -4.46 -2.19
N ALA A 100 -11.55 -4.16 -0.97
CA ALA A 100 -10.71 -3.46 0.02
C ALA A 100 -9.44 -4.27 0.38
N PHE A 101 -9.54 -5.60 0.47
CA PHE A 101 -8.37 -6.47 0.65
C PHE A 101 -7.39 -6.37 -0.53
N LEU A 102 -7.89 -6.52 -1.76
CA LEU A 102 -7.06 -6.47 -2.98
C LEU A 102 -6.40 -5.11 -3.19
N GLN A 103 -7.11 -4.02 -2.90
CA GLN A 103 -6.54 -2.67 -2.91
C GLN A 103 -5.45 -2.48 -1.86
N GLY A 104 -5.51 -3.22 -0.75
CA GLY A 104 -4.48 -3.23 0.28
C GLY A 104 -3.17 -3.91 -0.15
N LEU A 105 -3.18 -4.69 -1.25
CA LEU A 105 -2.00 -5.39 -1.76
C LEU A 105 -1.07 -4.43 -2.52
N THR A 106 -0.40 -3.52 -1.82
CA THR A 106 0.47 -2.50 -2.46
C THR A 106 1.96 -2.87 -2.46
N GLY A 107 2.36 -3.93 -1.76
CA GLY A 107 3.76 -4.38 -1.74
C GLY A 107 4.02 -5.39 -2.84
N GLY A 108 4.69 -5.00 -3.93
CA GLY A 108 5.06 -5.89 -5.04
C GLY A 108 6.10 -5.38 -6.04
N GLY A 109 6.44 -4.09 -6.02
CA GLY A 109 7.64 -3.59 -6.68
C GLY A 109 8.86 -3.84 -5.79
N HIS A 110 9.83 -4.61 -6.27
CA HIS A 110 11.18 -4.79 -5.70
C HIS A 110 11.24 -4.77 -4.16
N MET A 111 10.88 -5.90 -3.53
CA MET A 111 11.12 -6.10 -2.10
C MET A 111 12.61 -6.26 -1.81
N HIS A 112 13.27 -5.16 -1.44
CA HIS A 112 14.18 -5.22 -0.31
C HIS A 112 13.30 -5.38 0.93
N ALA A 113 13.34 -6.57 1.52
CA ALA A 113 12.62 -6.86 2.75
C ALA A 113 13.02 -5.87 3.85
N MET A 114 12.05 -5.28 4.56
CA MET A 114 12.14 -5.17 6.02
C MET A 114 10.84 -4.67 6.67
N ALA A 115 10.63 -5.19 7.89
CA ALA A 115 9.66 -4.92 8.96
C ALA A 115 8.84 -3.61 8.92
N PRO A 116 7.67 -3.59 9.59
CA PRO A 116 6.45 -2.98 9.08
C PRO A 116 6.67 -1.51 8.72
N ALA A 117 6.24 -1.17 7.50
CA ALA A 117 6.06 0.19 7.03
C ALA A 117 5.02 0.97 7.87
N GLU A 118 4.52 0.40 8.97
CA GLU A 118 3.59 0.98 9.91
C GLU A 118 4.07 0.78 11.35
N GLN A 119 4.06 1.85 12.13
CA GLN A 119 4.35 1.85 13.56
C GLN A 119 3.25 2.55 14.30
N THR A 120 3.05 2.20 15.57
CA THR A 120 2.03 2.84 16.39
C THR A 120 2.63 3.53 17.60
N THR A 121 1.96 4.59 18.03
CA THR A 121 2.17 5.28 19.30
C THR A 121 0.88 5.19 20.12
N ASP A 122 0.85 5.87 21.25
CA ASP A 122 -0.34 5.97 22.10
C ASP A 122 -1.55 6.56 21.35
N VAL A 123 -1.32 7.48 20.41
CA VAL A 123 -2.38 8.27 19.74
C VAL A 123 -2.37 8.19 18.22
N TYR A 124 -1.27 7.73 17.62
CA TYR A 124 -1.13 7.65 16.17
C TYR A 124 -0.85 6.24 15.68
N THR A 125 -1.45 5.87 14.56
CA THR A 125 -0.92 4.87 13.63
C THR A 125 -0.16 5.61 12.53
N VAL A 126 1.10 5.27 12.31
CA VAL A 126 2.00 6.00 11.40
C VAL A 126 2.55 5.04 10.37
N ARG A 127 2.20 5.29 9.10
CA ARG A 127 2.70 4.52 7.96
C ARG A 127 3.69 5.35 7.15
N LEU A 128 4.81 4.73 6.74
CA LEU A 128 5.86 5.36 5.96
C LEU A 128 6.05 4.60 4.65
N ASP A 129 5.90 5.32 3.54
CA ASP A 129 6.10 4.81 2.19
C ASP A 129 7.15 5.67 1.45
N TYR A 130 7.85 5.07 0.49
CA TYR A 130 8.86 5.75 -0.33
C TYR A 130 8.78 5.25 -1.77
N ARG A 131 8.47 6.16 -2.70
CA ARG A 131 8.43 5.86 -4.13
C ARG A 131 9.70 6.35 -4.80
N GLY A 132 10.49 5.42 -5.36
CA GLY A 132 11.68 5.76 -6.13
C GLY A 132 11.33 6.62 -7.36
N GLY A 133 12.21 7.56 -7.70
CA GLY A 133 12.05 8.36 -8.92
C GLY A 133 12.44 7.56 -10.15
N SER A 134 11.54 6.71 -10.66
CA SER A 134 11.73 6.08 -11.97
C SER A 134 10.38 5.77 -12.64
N GLU A 135 9.81 6.76 -13.31
CA GLU A 135 8.93 6.52 -14.46
C GLU A 135 9.39 7.40 -15.63
N HIS A 136 9.72 6.73 -16.74
CA HIS A 136 10.10 7.20 -18.07
C HIS A 136 11.56 7.64 -18.33
N ALA A 137 12.37 6.72 -18.86
CA ALA A 137 12.93 6.78 -20.22
C ALA A 137 13.85 5.58 -20.48
N GLY A 138 13.68 4.93 -21.63
CA GLY A 138 14.63 3.96 -22.13
C GLY A 138 15.97 4.58 -22.53
N HIS A 139 16.93 3.69 -22.77
CA HIS A 139 18.30 3.84 -23.24
C HIS A 139 19.42 3.86 -22.18
N GLU A 140 20.16 2.75 -22.25
CA GLU A 140 21.58 2.50 -21.98
C GLU A 140 22.41 3.57 -21.24
N GLY A 141 23.11 3.08 -20.20
CA GLY A 141 24.47 3.50 -19.90
C GLY A 141 24.62 4.59 -18.83
N HIS A 142 25.52 4.29 -17.89
CA HIS A 142 26.15 5.16 -16.89
C HIS A 142 25.53 5.21 -15.48
N SER A 143 26.41 4.95 -14.50
CA SER A 143 26.19 5.05 -13.06
C SER A 143 25.89 6.50 -12.66
N ALA A 144 24.62 6.88 -12.68
CA ALA A 144 24.14 8.12 -12.09
C ALA A 144 23.67 7.84 -10.65
N GLY A 145 24.03 8.72 -9.70
CA GLY A 145 23.64 8.57 -8.29
C GLY A 145 22.12 8.47 -8.10
N ALA A 146 21.69 7.84 -6.99
CA ALA A 146 20.30 7.55 -6.71
C ALA A 146 19.40 8.79 -6.87
N ALA A 147 18.48 8.73 -7.84
CA ALA A 147 17.52 9.79 -8.08
C ALA A 147 16.64 10.02 -6.84
N PRO A 148 16.28 11.28 -6.50
CA PRO A 148 15.40 11.55 -5.37
C PRO A 148 14.04 10.86 -5.58
N GLY A 149 13.61 10.06 -4.61
CA GLY A 149 12.27 9.53 -4.54
C GLY A 149 11.35 10.41 -3.69
N HIS A 150 10.08 10.06 -3.65
CA HIS A 150 9.08 10.74 -2.83
C HIS A 150 8.82 9.96 -1.54
N LEU A 151 9.21 10.54 -0.39
CA LEU A 151 8.92 10.00 0.94
C LEU A 151 7.52 10.48 1.35
N MET A 152 6.66 9.56 1.75
CA MET A 152 5.30 9.81 2.21
C MET A 152 5.10 9.26 3.63
N VAL A 153 4.49 10.06 4.49
CA VAL A 153 4.14 9.68 5.86
C VAL A 153 2.65 9.90 6.08
N PHE A 154 1.94 8.82 6.37
CA PHE A 154 0.53 8.85 6.74
C PHE A 154 0.42 8.81 8.26
N VAL A 155 -0.27 9.78 8.84
CA VAL A 155 -0.50 9.86 10.29
C VAL A 155 -2.00 9.76 10.53
N LEU A 156 -2.45 8.65 11.10
CA LEU A 156 -3.85 8.37 11.39
C LEU A 156 -4.09 8.45 12.90
N ASP A 157 -5.26 8.95 13.31
CA ASP A 157 -5.72 8.85 14.70
C ASP A 157 -5.95 7.37 15.00
N ARG A 158 -5.23 6.83 15.99
CA ARG A 158 -5.36 5.42 16.37
C ARG A 158 -6.79 5.07 16.78
N ALA A 159 -7.54 6.01 17.33
CA ALA A 159 -8.89 5.76 17.83
C ALA A 159 -9.94 5.65 16.72
N THR A 160 -9.78 6.41 15.62
CA THR A 160 -10.79 6.52 14.55
C THR A 160 -10.32 5.96 13.22
N GLY A 161 -9.02 5.79 13.02
CA GLY A 161 -8.41 5.45 11.73
C GLY A 161 -8.33 6.63 10.75
N GLU A 162 -8.78 7.82 11.13
CA GLU A 162 -8.85 8.98 10.23
C GLU A 162 -7.49 9.71 10.13
N PRO A 163 -7.15 10.31 8.97
CA PRO A 163 -5.96 11.13 8.84
C PRO A 163 -5.97 12.35 9.78
N VAL A 164 -4.82 12.66 10.39
CA VAL A 164 -4.65 13.82 11.28
C VAL A 164 -3.93 14.96 10.53
N PRO A 165 -4.66 16.00 10.08
CA PRO A 165 -4.06 17.14 9.39
C PRO A 165 -3.39 18.13 10.34
N TYR A 166 -2.66 19.10 9.77
CA TYR A 166 -2.05 20.23 10.48
C TYR A 166 -1.01 19.87 11.55
N LEU A 167 -0.37 18.70 11.41
CA LEU A 167 0.77 18.31 12.21
C LEU A 167 2.06 18.82 11.56
N PRO A 168 2.97 19.47 12.31
CA PRO A 168 4.32 19.69 11.82
C PRO A 168 5.07 18.36 11.86
N VAL A 169 5.43 17.83 10.68
CA VAL A 169 6.14 16.55 10.55
C VAL A 169 7.52 16.77 9.95
N SER A 170 8.54 16.15 10.54
CA SER A 170 9.90 16.10 9.97
C SER A 170 10.48 14.70 10.04
N ALA A 171 11.31 14.35 9.07
CA ALA A 171 12.05 13.10 9.03
C ALA A 171 13.55 13.39 9.19
N THR A 172 14.24 12.58 10.00
CA THR A 172 15.71 12.57 10.11
C THR A 172 16.21 11.22 9.64
N ILE A 173 16.95 11.21 8.54
CA ILE A 173 17.52 10.03 7.88
C ILE A 173 18.98 9.89 8.34
N ARG A 174 19.36 8.70 8.80
CA ARG A 174 20.70 8.38 9.30
C ARG A 174 21.20 7.08 8.70
N ALA A 175 22.40 7.08 8.14
CA ALA A 175 23.11 5.89 7.70
C ALA A 175 24.52 5.88 8.30
N ALA A 176 25.10 4.70 8.48
CA ALA A 176 26.46 4.55 9.00
C ALA A 176 27.47 5.32 8.12
N GLY A 177 28.36 6.09 8.75
CA GLY A 177 29.40 6.85 8.06
C GLY A 177 28.91 8.06 7.24
N LYS A 178 27.60 8.37 7.21
CA LYS A 178 27.05 9.54 6.53
C LYS A 178 26.48 10.56 7.52
N PRO A 179 26.56 11.88 7.24
CA PRO A 179 25.90 12.88 8.06
C PRO A 179 24.38 12.70 8.04
N ALA A 180 23.73 12.96 9.17
CA ALA A 180 22.28 12.87 9.27
C ALA A 180 21.61 13.95 8.41
N HIS A 181 20.65 13.57 7.58
CA HIS A 181 19.88 14.49 6.76
C HIS A 181 18.48 14.68 7.37
N ARG A 182 18.08 15.93 7.62
CA ARG A 182 16.75 16.26 8.14
C ARG A 182 15.95 16.98 7.06
N VAL A 183 14.70 16.54 6.88
CA VAL A 183 13.73 17.13 5.96
C VAL A 183 12.42 17.45 6.69
N THR A 184 11.80 18.57 6.36
CA THR A 184 10.43 18.90 6.77
C THR A 184 9.47 18.35 5.73
N LEU A 185 8.40 17.69 6.16
CA LEU A 185 7.41 17.10 5.27
C LEU A 185 6.21 18.04 5.14
N ALA A 186 5.80 18.33 3.91
CA ALA A 186 4.65 19.18 3.63
C ALA A 186 3.36 18.35 3.59
N PRO A 187 2.22 18.88 4.06
CA PRO A 187 0.94 18.21 3.86
C PRO A 187 0.60 18.18 2.36
N MET A 188 0.18 17.02 1.88
CA MET A 188 -0.09 16.72 0.48
C MET A 188 -1.34 15.84 0.37
N VAL A 189 -2.04 15.94 -0.76
CA VAL A 189 -3.14 15.06 -1.12
C VAL A 189 -2.82 14.50 -2.51
N GLY A 190 -2.81 13.17 -2.62
CA GLY A 190 -2.58 12.47 -3.88
C GLY A 190 -3.47 11.23 -4.00
N GLY A 191 -3.18 10.36 -4.96
CA GLY A 191 -3.97 9.14 -5.20
C GLY A 191 -4.01 8.14 -4.02
N GLN A 192 -3.15 8.32 -3.01
CA GLN A 192 -3.13 7.51 -1.78
C GLN A 192 -3.80 8.24 -0.59
N GLY A 193 -4.47 9.36 -0.84
CA GLY A 193 -5.07 10.22 0.18
C GLY A 193 -4.11 11.24 0.78
N PHE A 194 -4.51 11.80 1.92
CA PHE A 194 -3.74 12.81 2.65
C PHE A 194 -2.48 12.20 3.29
N HIS A 195 -1.33 12.83 3.10
CA HIS A 195 -0.05 12.43 3.69
C HIS A 195 0.87 13.64 3.87
N TYR A 196 1.94 13.47 4.64
CA TYR A 196 3.04 14.42 4.74
C TYR A 196 4.19 13.92 3.86
N GLY A 197 4.60 14.69 2.86
CA GLY A 197 5.55 14.25 1.85
C GLY A 197 6.70 15.23 1.57
N ALA A 198 7.80 14.69 1.06
CA ALA A 198 8.91 15.44 0.48
C ALA A 198 9.74 14.57 -0.47
N ASN A 199 10.33 15.19 -1.50
CA ASN A 199 11.32 14.50 -2.32
C ASN A 199 12.65 14.43 -1.56
N VAL A 200 13.19 13.22 -1.38
CA VAL A 200 14.45 12.96 -0.70
C VAL A 200 15.18 11.81 -1.37
N THR A 201 16.50 11.80 -1.30
CA THR A 201 17.29 10.63 -1.64
C THR A 201 17.53 9.79 -0.39
N LEU A 202 17.01 8.57 -0.35
CA LEU A 202 17.33 7.62 0.72
C LEU A 202 18.65 6.88 0.42
N PRO A 203 19.42 6.48 1.45
CA PRO A 203 20.61 5.65 1.28
C PRO A 203 20.28 4.24 0.75
N ASP A 204 21.09 3.72 -0.18
CA ASP A 204 20.94 2.38 -0.78
C ASP A 204 21.21 1.19 0.19
N GLY A 205 21.53 1.47 1.46
CA GLY A 205 21.83 0.44 2.46
C GLY A 205 21.21 0.77 3.81
N ALA A 206 21.49 -0.07 4.82
CA ALA A 206 20.86 0.03 6.13
C ALA A 206 20.87 1.47 6.70
N HIS A 207 19.69 1.97 7.02
CA HIS A 207 19.51 3.33 7.50
C HIS A 207 18.27 3.44 8.40
N THR A 208 18.27 4.46 9.24
CA THR A 208 17.15 4.76 10.14
C THR A 208 16.44 6.02 9.68
N ILE A 209 15.12 5.98 9.64
CA ILE A 209 14.27 7.16 9.44
C ILE A 209 13.54 7.45 10.75
N THR A 210 13.93 8.52 11.43
CA THR A 210 13.24 9.00 12.63
C THR A 210 12.27 10.10 12.26
N LEU A 211 10.98 9.86 12.46
CA LEU A 211 9.94 10.88 12.35
C LEU A 211 9.77 11.62 13.67
N ARG A 212 9.58 12.94 13.56
CA ARG A 212 9.08 13.79 14.64
C ARG A 212 7.77 14.42 14.21
N ILE A 213 6.73 14.13 14.97
CA ILE A 213 5.38 14.66 14.80
C ILE A 213 5.19 15.65 15.94
N GLY A 214 5.14 16.94 15.65
CA GLY A 214 4.88 17.95 16.68
C GLY A 214 3.40 18.05 17.06
N PRO A 215 3.07 18.91 18.03
CA PRO A 215 1.69 19.17 18.41
C PRO A 215 0.90 19.75 17.24
N VAL A 216 -0.41 19.46 17.17
CA VAL A 216 -1.30 20.05 16.18
C VAL A 216 -1.21 21.57 16.20
N ALA A 217 -0.96 22.17 15.02
CA ALA A 217 -0.67 23.59 14.88
C ALA A 217 -1.94 24.48 14.82
N VAL A 218 -3.12 23.85 14.74
CA VAL A 218 -4.41 24.53 14.70
C VAL A 218 -5.23 24.23 15.95
N GLN A 219 -6.21 25.08 16.24
CA GLN A 219 -7.14 24.84 17.33
C GLN A 219 -7.95 23.56 17.05
N ALA A 220 -7.69 22.54 17.87
CA ALA A 220 -8.41 21.28 17.84
C ALA A 220 -9.90 21.49 18.16
N MET A 221 -10.78 20.78 17.44
CA MET A 221 -12.20 20.73 17.78
C MET A 221 -12.37 20.18 19.22
N PRO A 222 -13.45 20.57 19.94
CA PRO A 222 -13.69 20.10 21.30
C PRO A 222 -13.62 18.58 21.47
N ALA A 223 -14.10 17.82 20.47
CA ALA A 223 -14.14 16.35 20.49
C ALA A 223 -12.74 15.68 20.53
N VAL A 224 -11.70 16.38 20.06
CA VAL A 224 -10.32 15.88 20.00
C VAL A 224 -9.34 16.75 20.79
N LYS A 225 -9.87 17.67 21.62
CA LYS A 225 -9.07 18.64 22.39
C LYS A 225 -8.05 17.91 23.27
N GLY A 226 -6.78 18.29 23.14
CA GLY A 226 -5.68 17.75 23.94
C GLY A 226 -5.12 16.40 23.44
N ARG A 227 -5.81 15.69 22.55
CA ARG A 227 -5.38 14.36 22.06
C ARG A 227 -4.07 14.42 21.27
N PHE A 228 -3.91 15.46 20.45
CA PHE A 228 -2.74 15.67 19.57
C PHE A 228 -1.82 16.79 20.09
N ALA A 229 -1.85 17.07 21.40
CA ALA A 229 -1.11 18.18 22.00
C ALA A 229 0.34 17.83 22.39
N LYS A 230 0.69 16.55 22.39
CA LYS A 230 2.04 16.07 22.73
C LYS A 230 2.80 15.69 21.46
N PRO A 231 4.09 16.04 21.33
CA PRO A 231 4.90 15.57 20.23
C PRO A 231 5.11 14.05 20.33
N ALA A 232 5.21 13.39 19.18
CA ALA A 232 5.53 11.97 19.07
C ALA A 232 6.81 11.77 18.25
N LYS A 233 7.52 10.69 18.57
CA LYS A 233 8.70 10.22 17.83
C LYS A 233 8.43 8.79 17.37
N VAL A 234 8.65 8.52 16.08
CA VAL A 234 8.50 7.20 15.48
C VAL A 234 9.79 6.84 14.74
N VAL A 235 10.23 5.60 14.82
CA VAL A 235 11.52 5.17 14.27
C VAL A 235 11.32 3.98 13.35
N PHE A 236 11.69 4.15 12.08
CA PHE A 236 11.70 3.08 11.09
C PHE A 236 13.15 2.69 10.81
N GLU A 237 13.47 1.41 10.99
CA GLU A 237 14.74 0.83 10.57
C GLU A 237 14.55 0.24 9.17
N ARG A 238 15.37 0.69 8.21
CA ARG A 238 15.38 0.18 6.83
C ARG A 238 16.60 -0.71 6.63
N GLY A 239 16.37 -1.83 5.99
CA GLY A 239 17.37 -2.86 5.71
C GLY A 239 18.31 -2.50 4.59
N ALA A 240 19.32 -3.35 4.45
CA ALA A 240 20.03 -3.52 3.19
C ALA A 240 19.23 -4.46 2.28
#